data_AF-A0A258QK12-F1
#
_entry.id   AF-A0A258QK12-F1
#
_cell.length_a   1.000
_cell.length_b   1.000
_cell.length_c   1.000
_cell.angle_alpha   90.00
_cell.angle_beta   90.00
_cell.angle_gamma   90.00
#
_symmetry.space_group_name_H-M   'P 1'
#
loop_
_entity.id
_entity.type
_entity.pdbx_description
1 polymer ?
#
loop_
_entity_poly.entity_id
_entity_poly.type
_entity_poly.pdbx_seq_one_letter_code
_entity_poly.pdbx_strand_id
1 'polypeptide(L)'
;MGLTGGIGSGKTTVSDLLGKLGAGIIDTDLISHEITAPGGRAIAGIQKAFGLEYLNSQGALDRPKMRALVFGDPTARKTLEQITHPLIREETTRQAISLAQVGAPYLVFVVPLLIESGSWRNLIDYLVVVDCPEETQIARVMHRNNMPRQAVIDILNAQTSRTARLATADVVIVYEYPFNELVRSMLRLEYLFARFNQFLRSDDPELHHNAVAIIFDLGDIGSRGDIKSLLLKEFERQKYALNGLRSSQKVDQEALLQTLSEIDKAAININQSMGKPNSAITDSEWLNAIRTRLNIPGGTSPIDLPSYHAWKNSPSNQRRELLENYVAPLLPWHEACQIFLRLLRQSGEAKDVVAHQG
;
A
#
# COMPACT_ATOMS: atom_id res chain seq x y z
N MET A 1 -6.97 9.57 -6.64
CA MET A 1 -6.52 8.54 -5.67
C MET A 1 -7.25 8.72 -4.35
N GLY A 2 -7.82 7.66 -3.78
CA GLY A 2 -8.32 7.67 -2.41
C GLY A 2 -7.26 7.16 -1.43
N LEU A 3 -7.06 7.85 -0.31
CA LEU A 3 -6.13 7.46 0.74
C LEU A 3 -6.91 7.15 2.02
N THR A 4 -6.79 5.91 2.50
CA THR A 4 -7.46 5.44 3.72
C THR A 4 -6.56 4.53 4.55
N GLY A 5 -7.07 4.00 5.65
CA GLY A 5 -6.29 3.27 6.65
C GLY A 5 -6.98 3.27 8.01
N GLY A 6 -6.62 2.33 8.88
CA GLY A 6 -7.13 2.28 10.25
C GLY A 6 -6.79 3.55 11.05
N ILE A 7 -7.49 3.78 12.16
CA ILE A 7 -7.10 4.84 13.08
C ILE A 7 -5.63 4.64 13.53
N GLY A 8 -4.84 5.71 13.60
CA GLY A 8 -3.42 5.59 13.98
C GLY A 8 -2.50 4.93 12.94
N SER A 9 -2.97 4.62 11.73
CA SER A 9 -2.14 3.96 10.72
C SER A 9 -1.06 4.84 10.09
N GLY A 10 -1.15 6.17 10.23
CA GLY A 10 -0.17 7.13 9.67
C GLY A 10 -0.60 7.77 8.35
N LYS A 11 -1.92 7.78 8.04
CA LYS A 11 -2.49 8.46 6.86
C LYS A 11 -1.99 9.89 6.66
N THR A 12 -2.02 10.71 7.73
CA THR A 12 -1.57 12.11 7.68
C THR A 12 -0.11 12.22 7.24
N THR A 13 0.77 11.36 7.75
CA THR A 13 2.18 11.34 7.33
C THR A 13 2.31 11.06 5.84
N VAL A 14 1.54 10.11 5.31
CA VAL A 14 1.55 9.78 3.88
C VAL A 14 1.00 10.93 3.04
N SER A 15 -0.12 11.55 3.44
CA SER A 15 -0.68 12.69 2.70
C SER A 15 0.26 13.89 2.69
N ASP A 16 0.94 14.17 3.81
CA ASP A 16 1.89 15.28 3.90
C ASP A 16 3.10 15.06 2.99
N LEU A 17 3.61 13.82 2.94
CA LEU A 17 4.72 13.46 2.04
C LEU A 17 4.31 13.55 0.57
N LEU A 18 3.11 13.07 0.21
CA LEU A 18 2.58 13.20 -1.15
C LEU A 18 2.41 14.68 -1.53
N GLY A 19 1.91 15.51 -0.61
CA GLY A 19 1.79 16.96 -0.82
C GLY A 19 3.14 17.62 -1.09
N LYS A 20 4.20 17.24 -0.36
CA LYS A 20 5.57 17.71 -0.62
C LYS A 20 6.12 17.28 -1.99
N LEU A 21 5.62 16.17 -2.54
CA LEU A 21 5.95 15.69 -3.89
C LEU A 21 5.06 16.33 -4.98
N GLY A 22 4.21 17.29 -4.62
CA GLY A 22 3.36 18.05 -5.54
C GLY A 22 1.94 17.53 -5.69
N ALA A 23 1.53 16.49 -4.96
CA ALA A 23 0.16 15.99 -5.01
C ALA A 23 -0.85 17.01 -4.46
N GLY A 24 -2.02 17.11 -5.10
CA GLY A 24 -3.14 17.89 -4.57
C GLY A 24 -3.85 17.12 -3.46
N ILE A 25 -3.69 17.55 -2.20
CA ILE A 25 -4.29 16.88 -1.04
C ILE A 25 -5.65 17.48 -0.73
N ILE A 26 -6.67 16.63 -0.61
CA ILE A 26 -8.05 16.98 -0.27
C ILE A 26 -8.46 16.12 0.92
N ASP A 27 -8.47 16.71 2.11
CA ASP A 27 -8.76 15.98 3.35
C ASP A 27 -10.19 16.25 3.83
N THR A 28 -11.02 15.20 3.81
CA THR A 28 -12.43 15.31 4.20
C THR A 28 -12.62 15.60 5.70
N ASP A 29 -11.67 15.23 6.56
CA ASP A 29 -11.71 15.60 7.98
C ASP A 29 -11.41 17.09 8.14
N LEU A 30 -10.41 17.62 7.43
CA LEU A 30 -10.13 19.06 7.43
C LEU A 30 -11.33 19.86 6.90
N ILE A 31 -11.92 19.42 5.79
CA ILE A 31 -13.15 20.03 5.25
C ILE A 31 -14.28 19.98 6.28
N SER A 32 -14.49 18.85 6.95
CA SER A 32 -15.49 18.74 8.04
C SER A 32 -15.23 19.75 9.16
N HIS A 33 -13.95 19.95 9.53
CA HIS A 33 -13.55 20.98 10.49
C HIS A 33 -13.84 22.40 9.99
N GLU A 34 -13.53 22.73 8.74
CA GLU A 34 -13.76 24.05 8.14
C GLU A 34 -15.25 24.39 8.05
N ILE A 35 -16.10 23.49 7.57
CA ILE A 35 -17.53 23.76 7.41
C ILE A 35 -18.26 23.88 8.76
N THR A 36 -17.66 23.38 9.85
CA THR A 36 -18.18 23.45 11.22
C THR A 36 -17.40 24.42 12.13
N ALA A 37 -16.50 25.22 11.56
CA ALA A 37 -15.82 26.31 12.24
C ALA A 37 -16.79 27.50 12.48
N PRO A 38 -16.39 28.54 13.25
CA PRO A 38 -17.21 29.73 13.41
C PRO A 38 -17.63 30.34 12.06
N GLY A 39 -18.93 30.50 11.83
CA GLY A 39 -19.46 30.99 10.55
C GLY A 39 -19.42 29.98 9.40
N GLY A 40 -19.04 28.73 9.67
CA GLY A 40 -19.00 27.66 8.69
C GLY A 40 -20.38 27.31 8.12
N ARG A 41 -20.40 26.83 6.87
CA ARG A 41 -21.63 26.57 6.11
C ARG A 41 -22.59 25.58 6.80
N ALA A 42 -22.08 24.70 7.66
CA ALA A 42 -22.90 23.72 8.37
C ALA A 42 -23.56 24.27 9.65
N ILE A 43 -23.05 25.39 10.22
CA ILE A 43 -23.46 25.89 11.54
C ILE A 43 -24.95 26.21 11.60
N ALA A 44 -25.50 26.91 10.59
CA ALA A 44 -26.92 27.27 10.58
C ALA A 44 -27.83 26.02 10.55
N GLY A 45 -27.44 24.99 9.80
CA GLY A 45 -28.16 23.72 9.74
C GLY A 45 -28.09 22.96 11.06
N ILE A 46 -26.91 22.91 11.68
CA ILE A 46 -26.68 22.27 12.97
C ILE A 46 -27.48 22.99 14.07
N GLN A 47 -27.42 24.31 14.12
CA GLN A 47 -28.17 25.12 15.10
C GLN A 47 -29.68 24.87 14.99
N LYS A 48 -30.21 24.79 13.76
CA LYS A 48 -31.62 24.53 13.52
C LYS A 48 -32.06 23.13 13.95
N ALA A 49 -31.21 22.13 13.74
CA ALA A 49 -31.54 20.72 14.01
C ALA A 49 -31.30 20.31 15.47
N PHE A 50 -30.23 20.82 16.09
CA PHE A 50 -29.77 20.36 17.41
C PHE A 50 -29.85 21.44 18.49
N GLY A 51 -29.98 22.71 18.13
CA GLY A 51 -30.01 23.82 19.08
C GLY A 51 -28.66 24.51 19.29
N LEU A 52 -28.70 25.65 19.96
CA LEU A 52 -27.53 26.49 20.27
C LEU A 52 -26.57 25.82 21.26
N GLU A 53 -27.08 24.90 22.07
CA GLU A 53 -26.31 24.20 23.10
C GLU A 53 -25.25 23.25 22.53
N TYR A 54 -25.29 22.93 21.23
CA TYR A 54 -24.27 22.15 20.53
C TYR A 54 -23.24 23.02 19.81
N LEU A 55 -23.31 24.33 20.00
CA LEU A 55 -22.27 25.25 19.58
C LEU A 55 -21.44 25.69 20.79
N ASN A 56 -20.15 25.88 20.59
CA ASN A 56 -19.28 26.48 21.60
C ASN A 56 -19.46 28.01 21.66
N SER A 57 -18.78 28.67 22.59
CA SER A 57 -18.86 30.12 22.78
C SER A 57 -18.42 30.96 21.57
N GLN A 58 -17.69 30.35 20.63
CA GLN A 58 -17.24 30.99 19.39
C GLN A 58 -18.21 30.74 18.21
N GLY A 59 -19.29 29.99 18.42
CA GLY A 59 -20.24 29.64 17.36
C GLY A 59 -19.77 28.51 16.44
N ALA A 60 -18.74 27.76 16.82
CA ALA A 60 -18.35 26.52 16.15
C ALA A 60 -19.05 25.30 16.76
N LEU A 61 -19.04 24.17 16.08
CA LEU A 61 -19.57 22.91 16.61
C LEU A 61 -18.81 22.48 17.89
N ASP A 62 -19.54 22.23 18.96
CA ASP A 62 -19.04 21.51 20.14
C ASP A 62 -18.90 20.03 19.79
N ARG A 63 -17.74 19.65 19.25
CA ARG A 63 -17.44 18.29 18.79
C ARG A 63 -17.53 17.25 19.91
N PRO A 64 -16.95 17.46 21.11
CA PRO A 64 -17.13 16.52 22.23
C PRO A 64 -18.61 16.26 22.54
N LYS A 65 -19.42 17.31 22.66
CA LYS A 65 -20.83 17.18 23.00
C LYS A 65 -21.64 16.53 21.87
N MET A 66 -21.39 16.93 20.62
CA MET A 66 -22.02 16.32 19.45
C MET A 66 -21.64 14.84 19.32
N ARG A 67 -20.37 14.49 19.55
CA ARG A 67 -19.90 13.10 19.50
C ARG A 67 -20.60 12.23 20.55
N ALA A 68 -20.80 12.73 21.76
CA ALA A 68 -21.53 12.02 22.80
C ALA A 68 -23.00 11.74 22.38
N LEU A 69 -23.67 12.72 21.76
CA LEU A 69 -25.03 12.54 21.25
C LEU A 69 -25.10 11.51 20.12
N VAL A 70 -24.33 11.68 19.05
CA VAL A 70 -24.42 10.81 17.85
C VAL A 70 -23.91 9.39 18.08
N PHE A 71 -23.14 9.16 19.15
CA PHE A 71 -22.74 7.82 19.57
C PHE A 71 -23.90 7.07 20.24
N GLY A 72 -24.73 7.77 21.01
CA GLY A 72 -25.89 7.18 21.71
C GLY A 72 -27.19 7.17 20.89
N ASP A 73 -27.31 8.02 19.87
CA ASP A 73 -28.53 8.19 19.07
C ASP A 73 -28.25 8.09 17.55
N PRO A 74 -28.62 6.96 16.90
CA PRO A 74 -28.52 6.78 15.46
C PRO A 74 -29.34 7.80 14.64
N THR A 75 -30.44 8.32 15.18
CA THR A 75 -31.29 9.32 14.51
C THR A 75 -30.59 10.67 14.48
N ALA A 76 -30.00 11.08 15.60
CA ALA A 76 -29.14 12.26 15.67
C ALA A 76 -27.95 12.14 14.71
N ARG A 77 -27.29 10.97 14.67
CA ARG A 77 -26.19 10.70 13.73
C ARG A 77 -26.62 10.93 12.28
N LYS A 78 -27.73 10.32 11.85
CA LYS A 78 -28.25 10.46 10.49
C LYS A 78 -28.60 11.91 10.15
N THR A 79 -29.15 12.66 11.11
CA THR A 79 -29.49 14.08 10.93
C THR A 79 -28.24 14.92 10.73
N LEU A 80 -27.18 14.69 11.51
CA LEU A 80 -25.90 15.38 11.34
C LEU A 80 -25.25 15.05 9.99
N GLU A 81 -25.25 13.77 9.60
CA GLU A 81 -24.74 13.30 8.31
C GLU A 81 -25.50 13.96 7.13
N GLN A 82 -26.83 14.11 7.22
CA GLN A 82 -27.64 14.79 6.20
C GLN A 82 -27.29 16.28 6.03
N ILE A 83 -26.84 16.95 7.09
CA ILE A 83 -26.41 18.35 7.02
C ILE A 83 -24.98 18.45 6.47
N THR A 84 -24.09 17.58 6.95
CA THR A 84 -22.65 17.70 6.72
C THR A 84 -22.19 17.06 5.40
N HIS A 85 -22.67 15.88 5.04
CA HIS A 85 -22.19 15.15 3.87
C HIS A 85 -22.37 15.90 2.54
N PRO A 86 -23.52 16.56 2.26
CA PRO A 86 -23.66 17.35 1.03
C PRO A 86 -22.63 18.48 0.94
N LEU A 87 -22.38 19.17 2.05
CA LEU A 87 -21.41 20.27 2.13
C LEU A 87 -19.98 19.78 1.97
N ILE A 88 -19.63 18.65 2.61
CA ILE A 88 -18.30 18.02 2.44
C ILE A 88 -18.08 17.64 0.98
N ARG A 89 -19.10 17.07 0.31
CA ARG A 89 -19.00 16.67 -1.10
C ARG A 89 -18.82 17.87 -2.03
N GLU A 90 -19.58 18.94 -1.82
CA GLU A 90 -19.46 20.16 -2.59
C GLU A 90 -18.06 20.77 -2.44
N GLU A 91 -17.58 20.87 -1.20
CA GLU A 91 -16.28 21.45 -0.89
C GLU A 91 -15.12 20.59 -1.41
N THR A 92 -15.22 19.27 -1.28
CA THR A 92 -14.29 18.31 -1.90
C THR A 92 -14.20 18.52 -3.41
N THR A 93 -15.35 18.68 -4.08
CA THR A 93 -15.41 18.89 -5.53
C THR A 93 -14.78 20.23 -5.91
N ARG A 94 -15.07 21.29 -5.14
CA ARG A 94 -14.49 22.63 -5.33
C ARG A 94 -12.96 22.61 -5.23
N GLN A 95 -12.42 21.97 -4.18
CA GLN A 95 -10.98 21.84 -3.99
C GLN A 95 -10.32 21.00 -5.10
N ALA A 96 -10.97 19.90 -5.51
CA ALA A 96 -10.49 19.06 -6.61
C ALA A 96 -10.37 19.83 -7.93
N ILE A 97 -11.40 20.59 -8.31
CA ILE A 97 -11.38 21.41 -9.52
C ILE A 97 -10.28 22.47 -9.44
N SER A 98 -10.16 23.15 -8.30
CA SER A 98 -9.14 24.18 -8.10
C SER A 98 -7.72 23.62 -8.22
N LEU A 99 -7.45 22.45 -7.62
CA LEU A 99 -6.14 21.80 -7.66
C LEU A 99 -5.78 21.29 -9.06
N ALA A 100 -6.78 20.79 -9.80
CA ALA A 100 -6.60 20.39 -11.20
C ALA A 100 -6.24 21.60 -12.09
N GLN A 101 -6.87 22.75 -11.86
CA GLN A 101 -6.60 23.98 -12.63
C GLN A 101 -5.18 24.54 -12.42
N VAL A 102 -4.61 24.39 -11.22
CA VAL A 102 -3.21 24.77 -10.95
C VAL A 102 -2.19 23.70 -11.37
N GLY A 103 -2.64 22.63 -12.03
CA GLY A 103 -1.76 21.63 -12.63
C GLY A 103 -1.23 20.58 -11.64
N ALA A 104 -1.96 20.27 -10.56
CA ALA A 104 -1.58 19.17 -9.69
C ALA A 104 -1.50 17.85 -10.49
N PRO A 105 -0.37 17.10 -10.45
CA PRO A 105 -0.16 15.90 -11.24
C PRO A 105 -1.14 14.76 -10.87
N TYR A 106 -1.61 14.73 -9.62
CA TYR A 106 -2.69 13.84 -9.17
C TYR A 106 -3.34 14.38 -7.90
N LEU A 107 -4.60 13.99 -7.69
CA LEU A 107 -5.41 14.35 -6.52
C LEU A 107 -5.50 13.19 -5.53
N VAL A 108 -5.32 13.49 -4.25
CA VAL A 108 -5.36 12.54 -3.13
C VAL A 108 -6.50 12.92 -2.20
N PHE A 109 -7.56 12.12 -2.20
CA PHE A 109 -8.70 12.25 -1.31
C PHE A 109 -8.44 11.48 -0.03
N VAL A 110 -8.14 12.17 1.07
CA VAL A 110 -7.91 11.58 2.39
C VAL A 110 -9.27 11.41 3.08
N VAL A 111 -9.70 10.14 3.23
CA VAL A 111 -11.03 9.80 3.77
C VAL A 111 -10.90 8.71 4.84
N PRO A 112 -11.18 9.02 6.12
CA PRO A 112 -10.99 8.07 7.23
C PRO A 112 -11.86 6.81 7.16
N LEU A 113 -13.06 6.94 6.58
CA LEU A 113 -14.06 5.86 6.44
C LEU A 113 -14.41 5.64 4.95
N LEU A 114 -13.38 5.64 4.10
CA LEU A 114 -13.54 5.58 2.65
C LEU A 114 -14.30 4.32 2.22
N ILE A 115 -13.95 3.18 2.82
CA ILE A 115 -14.50 1.87 2.45
C ILE A 115 -15.90 1.70 3.05
N GLU A 116 -16.06 2.07 4.32
CA GLU A 116 -17.32 1.97 5.07
C GLU A 116 -18.43 2.80 4.44
N SER A 117 -18.07 3.96 3.86
CA SER A 117 -19.04 4.86 3.24
C SER A 117 -19.51 4.41 1.86
N GLY A 118 -18.82 3.46 1.21
CA GLY A 118 -19.20 2.82 -0.06
C GLY A 118 -19.32 3.71 -1.29
N SER A 119 -19.31 5.04 -1.14
CA SER A 119 -19.63 6.02 -2.19
C SER A 119 -18.41 6.50 -2.96
N TRP A 120 -17.21 6.25 -2.46
CA TRP A 120 -15.97 6.79 -3.02
C TRP A 120 -15.35 5.94 -4.12
N ARG A 121 -15.63 4.63 -4.17
CA ARG A 121 -14.90 3.71 -5.07
C ARG A 121 -15.04 4.10 -6.54
N ASN A 122 -16.19 4.64 -6.93
CA ASN A 122 -16.49 5.09 -8.29
C ASN A 122 -15.98 6.52 -8.60
N LEU A 123 -15.43 7.22 -7.60
CA LEU A 123 -14.93 8.59 -7.70
C LEU A 123 -13.39 8.64 -7.74
N ILE A 124 -12.72 7.49 -7.59
CA ILE A 124 -11.26 7.39 -7.51
C ILE A 124 -10.74 6.32 -8.48
N ASP A 125 -9.58 6.59 -9.07
CA ASP A 125 -8.90 5.63 -9.96
C ASP A 125 -8.21 4.51 -9.17
N TYR A 126 -7.64 4.86 -8.01
CA TYR A 126 -6.87 3.97 -7.14
C TYR A 126 -7.21 4.20 -5.67
N LEU A 127 -7.39 3.12 -4.93
CA LEU A 127 -7.53 3.07 -3.48
C LEU A 127 -6.21 2.65 -2.83
N VAL A 128 -5.62 3.56 -2.06
CA VAL A 128 -4.39 3.36 -1.28
C VAL A 128 -4.73 3.20 0.19
N VAL A 129 -4.28 2.10 0.78
CA VAL A 129 -4.45 1.80 2.21
C VAL A 129 -3.12 1.94 2.92
N VAL A 130 -3.03 2.85 3.89
CA VAL A 130 -1.91 2.89 4.84
C VAL A 130 -2.16 1.88 5.93
N ASP A 131 -1.31 0.86 6.00
CA ASP A 131 -1.44 -0.26 6.94
C ASP A 131 -0.28 -0.30 7.94
N CYS A 132 -0.62 -0.71 9.15
CA CYS A 132 0.33 -1.12 10.18
C CYS A 132 -0.38 -2.09 11.14
N PRO A 133 0.37 -2.87 11.94
CA PRO A 133 -0.23 -3.78 12.93
C PRO A 133 -1.24 -3.07 13.84
N GLU A 134 -2.30 -3.76 14.25
CA GLU A 134 -3.36 -3.19 15.10
C GLU A 134 -2.81 -2.73 16.46
N GLU A 135 -1.87 -3.48 17.05
CA GLU A 135 -1.19 -3.04 18.28
C GLU A 135 -0.47 -1.70 18.12
N THR A 136 0.17 -1.47 16.96
CA THR A 136 0.79 -0.18 16.66
C THR A 136 -0.25 0.94 16.53
N GLN A 137 -1.42 0.65 15.95
CA GLN A 137 -2.54 1.59 15.87
C GLN A 137 -3.03 1.96 17.27
N ILE A 138 -3.25 0.96 18.11
CA ILE A 138 -3.70 1.11 19.51
C ILE A 138 -2.72 2.01 20.27
N ALA A 139 -1.44 1.65 20.28
CA ALA A 139 -0.40 2.39 21.00
C ALA A 139 -0.32 3.86 20.56
N ARG A 140 -0.35 4.13 19.25
CA ARG A 140 -0.29 5.49 18.70
C ARG A 140 -1.48 6.35 19.14
N VAL A 141 -2.69 5.79 19.12
CA VAL A 141 -3.90 6.53 19.52
C VAL A 141 -3.91 6.77 21.02
N MET A 142 -3.54 5.78 21.83
CA MET A 142 -3.40 5.95 23.28
C MET A 142 -2.44 7.09 23.61
N HIS A 143 -1.25 7.10 23.00
CA HIS A 143 -0.25 8.14 23.23
C HIS A 143 -0.70 9.53 22.76
N ARG A 144 -1.26 9.62 21.54
CA ARG A 144 -1.65 10.90 20.94
C ARG A 144 -2.88 11.53 21.60
N ASN A 145 -3.85 10.70 21.98
CA ASN A 145 -5.18 11.15 22.41
C ASN A 145 -5.45 10.93 23.91
N ASN A 146 -4.50 10.35 24.65
CA ASN A 146 -4.63 9.98 26.06
C ASN A 146 -5.90 9.14 26.33
N MET A 147 -6.19 8.21 25.43
CA MET A 147 -7.38 7.34 25.49
C MET A 147 -7.05 6.00 26.17
N PRO A 148 -7.98 5.40 26.94
CA PRO A 148 -7.84 4.04 27.43
C PRO A 148 -7.77 3.03 26.27
N ARG A 149 -6.96 1.98 26.44
CA ARG A 149 -6.80 0.90 25.44
C ARG A 149 -8.14 0.37 24.92
N GLN A 150 -9.09 0.10 25.82
CA GLN A 150 -10.40 -0.43 25.46
C GLN A 150 -11.17 0.51 24.53
N ALA A 151 -11.16 1.82 24.79
CA ALA A 151 -11.83 2.79 23.94
C ALA A 151 -11.23 2.83 22.52
N VAL A 152 -9.92 2.60 22.38
CA VAL A 152 -9.27 2.51 21.06
C VAL A 152 -9.66 1.23 20.33
N ILE A 153 -9.74 0.10 21.04
CA ILE A 153 -10.21 -1.17 20.49
C ILE A 153 -11.65 -1.04 19.99
N ASP A 154 -12.52 -0.38 20.75
CA ASP A 154 -13.92 -0.16 20.36
C ASP A 154 -14.02 0.69 19.07
N ILE A 155 -13.14 1.69 18.92
CA ILE A 155 -13.03 2.47 17.68
C ILE A 155 -12.55 1.60 16.52
N LEU A 156 -11.53 0.76 16.72
CA LEU A 156 -11.02 -0.15 15.68
C LEU A 156 -12.08 -1.14 15.23
N ASN A 157 -12.83 -1.72 16.17
CA ASN A 157 -13.91 -2.67 15.89
C ASN A 157 -15.10 -2.05 15.17
N ALA A 158 -15.29 -0.73 15.28
CA ALA A 158 -16.29 0.02 14.53
C ALA A 158 -15.88 0.29 13.07
N GLN A 159 -14.61 0.09 12.71
CA GLN A 159 -14.10 0.23 11.35
C GLN A 159 -14.15 -1.11 10.60
N THR A 160 -14.02 -1.07 9.28
CA THR A 160 -13.83 -2.27 8.45
C THR A 160 -12.60 -3.04 8.94
N SER A 161 -12.71 -4.37 9.06
CA SER A 161 -11.60 -5.21 9.52
C SER A 161 -10.35 -5.01 8.67
N ARG A 162 -9.16 -5.19 9.27
CA ARG A 162 -7.89 -5.06 8.55
C ARG A 162 -7.85 -5.93 7.29
N THR A 163 -8.29 -7.19 7.39
CA THR A 163 -8.33 -8.11 6.25
C THR A 163 -9.21 -7.59 5.11
N ALA A 164 -10.43 -7.14 5.41
CA ALA A 164 -11.33 -6.60 4.39
C ALA A 164 -10.82 -5.28 3.78
N ARG A 165 -10.16 -4.46 4.60
CA ARG A 165 -9.51 -3.22 4.14
C ARG A 165 -8.37 -3.51 3.16
N LEU A 166 -7.51 -4.47 3.48
CA LEU A 166 -6.40 -4.85 2.61
C LEU A 166 -6.88 -5.53 1.32
N ALA A 167 -7.94 -6.33 1.37
CA ALA A 167 -8.50 -7.01 0.22
C ALA A 167 -9.11 -6.07 -0.83
N THR A 168 -9.50 -4.86 -0.44
CA THR A 168 -10.09 -3.86 -1.34
C THR A 168 -9.08 -2.84 -1.85
N ALA A 169 -7.85 -2.84 -1.32
CA ALA A 169 -6.81 -1.90 -1.69
C ALA A 169 -6.23 -2.20 -3.07
N ASP A 170 -6.05 -1.17 -3.90
CA ASP A 170 -5.24 -1.28 -5.12
C ASP A 170 -3.75 -1.21 -4.76
N VAL A 171 -3.39 -0.46 -3.70
CA VAL A 171 -2.02 -0.34 -3.16
C VAL A 171 -2.06 -0.30 -1.63
N VAL A 172 -1.12 -0.99 -0.98
CA VAL A 172 -0.93 -0.93 0.48
C VAL A 172 0.41 -0.28 0.79
N ILE A 173 0.43 0.72 1.68
CA ILE A 173 1.64 1.35 2.20
C ILE A 173 1.94 0.76 3.57
N VAL A 174 3.07 0.06 3.70
CA VAL A 174 3.65 -0.45 4.95
C VAL A 174 5.04 0.13 5.10
N TYR A 175 5.42 0.54 6.32
CA TYR A 175 6.80 0.95 6.61
C TYR A 175 7.64 -0.27 7.00
N GLU A 176 8.57 -0.65 6.14
CA GLU A 176 9.54 -1.70 6.39
C GLU A 176 10.94 -1.16 6.15
N TYR A 177 11.86 -1.42 7.08
CA TYR A 177 13.26 -1.02 6.96
C TYR A 177 14.17 -2.25 6.99
N PRO A 178 15.02 -2.47 5.97
CA PRO A 178 15.92 -3.61 5.96
C PRO A 178 17.14 -3.37 6.86
N PHE A 179 17.30 -4.20 7.88
CA PHE A 179 18.49 -4.19 8.75
C PHE A 179 19.69 -4.94 8.18
N ASN A 180 19.54 -5.66 7.06
CA ASN A 180 20.63 -6.36 6.39
C ASN A 180 20.40 -6.45 4.86
N GLU A 181 21.43 -6.85 4.12
CA GLU A 181 21.40 -6.92 2.64
C GLU A 181 20.44 -7.97 2.09
N LEU A 182 20.25 -9.10 2.80
CA LEU A 182 19.31 -10.13 2.36
C LEU A 182 17.89 -9.56 2.38
N VAL A 183 17.45 -8.99 3.51
CA VAL A 183 16.14 -8.36 3.65
C VAL A 183 15.97 -7.23 2.65
N ARG A 184 17.00 -6.38 2.44
CA ARG A 184 16.95 -5.31 1.43
C ARG A 184 16.69 -5.88 0.03
N SER A 185 17.40 -6.93 -0.34
CA SER A 185 17.29 -7.53 -1.66
C SER A 185 15.94 -8.21 -1.86
N MET A 186 15.42 -8.89 -0.83
CA MET A 186 14.10 -9.52 -0.86
C MET A 186 12.98 -8.48 -0.97
N LEU A 187 13.02 -7.40 -0.19
CA LEU A 187 12.04 -6.31 -0.31
C LEU A 187 12.08 -5.64 -1.69
N ARG A 188 13.27 -5.44 -2.26
CA ARG A 188 13.40 -4.93 -3.64
C ARG A 188 12.82 -5.90 -4.66
N LEU A 189 13.07 -7.20 -4.51
CA LEU A 189 12.57 -8.22 -5.41
C LEU A 189 11.03 -8.28 -5.37
N GLU A 190 10.43 -8.30 -4.17
CA GLU A 190 8.98 -8.22 -3.98
C GLU A 190 8.38 -6.99 -4.65
N TYR A 191 8.98 -5.81 -4.44
CA TYR A 191 8.54 -4.55 -5.03
C TYR A 191 8.60 -4.57 -6.57
N LEU A 192 9.71 -5.04 -7.14
CA LEU A 192 9.90 -5.10 -8.59
C LEU A 192 8.92 -6.08 -9.25
N PHE A 193 8.71 -7.27 -8.66
CA PHE A 193 7.72 -8.22 -9.18
C PHE A 193 6.30 -7.67 -9.11
N ALA A 194 5.93 -7.00 -8.01
CA ALA A 194 4.61 -6.37 -7.88
C ALA A 194 4.38 -5.33 -8.99
N ARG A 195 5.37 -4.46 -9.25
CA ARG A 195 5.30 -3.46 -10.32
C ARG A 195 5.30 -4.07 -11.71
N PHE A 196 6.14 -5.08 -11.95
CA PHE A 196 6.18 -5.81 -13.22
C PHE A 196 4.80 -6.39 -13.54
N ASN A 197 4.21 -7.11 -12.59
CA ASN A 197 2.88 -7.71 -12.74
C ASN A 197 1.78 -6.65 -12.94
N GLN A 198 1.89 -5.49 -12.27
CA GLN A 198 0.94 -4.39 -12.46
C GLN A 198 0.99 -3.85 -13.89
N PHE A 199 2.18 -3.60 -14.44
CA PHE A 199 2.32 -3.10 -15.80
C PHE A 199 1.95 -4.15 -16.85
N LEU A 200 2.28 -5.41 -16.60
CA LEU A 200 1.96 -6.54 -17.48
C LEU A 200 0.44 -6.75 -17.65
N ARG A 201 -0.38 -6.43 -16.64
CA ARG A 201 -1.84 -6.53 -16.73
C ARG A 201 -2.50 -5.53 -17.69
N SER A 202 -1.80 -4.44 -18.04
CA SER A 202 -2.33 -3.44 -18.98
C SER A 202 -2.22 -3.93 -20.43
N ASP A 203 -3.07 -3.41 -21.32
CA ASP A 203 -2.87 -3.58 -22.77
C ASP A 203 -1.99 -2.47 -23.38
N ASP A 204 -1.66 -1.44 -22.61
CA ASP A 204 -0.91 -0.26 -23.03
C ASP A 204 0.58 -0.57 -23.34
N PRO A 205 1.06 -0.33 -24.57
CA PRO A 205 2.47 -0.47 -24.93
C PRO A 205 3.45 0.35 -24.07
N GLU A 206 3.07 1.52 -23.58
CA GLU A 206 3.93 2.36 -22.73
C GLU A 206 4.07 1.78 -21.32
N LEU A 207 3.04 1.10 -20.82
CA LEU A 207 3.15 0.37 -19.56
C LEU A 207 4.05 -0.87 -19.71
N HIS A 208 3.96 -1.58 -20.85
CA HIS A 208 4.91 -2.65 -21.17
C HIS A 208 6.35 -2.15 -21.35
N HIS A 209 6.56 -0.92 -21.83
CA HIS A 209 7.89 -0.30 -21.83
C HIS A 209 8.47 -0.19 -20.42
N ASN A 210 7.67 0.25 -19.45
CA ASN A 210 8.08 0.30 -18.04
C ASN A 210 8.34 -1.11 -17.47
N ALA A 211 7.60 -2.13 -17.92
CA ALA A 211 7.88 -3.52 -17.54
C ALA A 211 9.25 -4.00 -18.05
N VAL A 212 9.68 -3.61 -19.26
CA VAL A 212 11.03 -3.92 -19.78
C VAL A 212 12.13 -3.32 -18.90
N ALA A 213 11.97 -2.08 -18.43
CA ALA A 213 12.93 -1.48 -17.50
C ALA A 213 13.06 -2.32 -16.22
N ILE A 214 11.95 -2.79 -15.67
CA ILE A 214 11.93 -3.64 -14.47
C ILE A 214 12.60 -4.99 -14.71
N ILE A 215 12.50 -5.57 -15.92
CA ILE A 215 13.22 -6.82 -16.25
C ILE A 215 14.72 -6.64 -16.03
N PHE A 216 15.31 -5.49 -16.40
CA PHE A 216 16.72 -5.25 -16.16
C PHE A 216 17.05 -5.16 -14.66
N ASP A 217 16.23 -4.47 -13.88
CA ASP A 217 16.40 -4.38 -12.42
C ASP A 217 16.29 -5.76 -11.75
N LEU A 218 15.32 -6.57 -12.18
CA LEU A 218 15.14 -7.96 -11.73
C LEU A 218 16.36 -8.81 -12.09
N GLY A 219 16.87 -8.68 -13.31
CA GLY A 219 18.06 -9.37 -13.78
C GLY A 219 19.31 -9.00 -12.99
N ASP A 220 19.48 -7.72 -12.65
CA ASP A 220 20.62 -7.23 -11.86
C ASP A 220 20.59 -7.77 -10.43
N ILE A 221 19.41 -7.84 -9.79
CA ILE A 221 19.25 -8.52 -8.49
C ILE A 221 19.54 -10.02 -8.62
N GLY A 222 18.99 -10.69 -9.63
CA GLY A 222 19.20 -12.13 -9.85
C GLY A 222 20.66 -12.50 -10.16
N SER A 223 21.44 -11.57 -10.69
CA SER A 223 22.87 -11.78 -10.99
C SER A 223 23.76 -11.92 -9.75
N ARG A 224 23.28 -11.48 -8.59
CA ARG A 224 24.04 -11.43 -7.34
C ARG A 224 24.19 -12.82 -6.71
N GLY A 225 25.38 -13.40 -6.86
CA GLY A 225 25.69 -14.76 -6.40
C GLY A 225 25.61 -14.97 -4.87
N ASP A 226 25.72 -13.91 -4.07
CA ASP A 226 25.61 -13.95 -2.61
C ASP A 226 24.17 -14.17 -2.13
N ILE A 227 23.16 -13.69 -2.88
CA ILE A 227 21.76 -13.76 -2.45
C ILE A 227 21.28 -15.21 -2.35
N LYS A 228 21.66 -16.07 -3.32
CA LYS A 228 21.29 -17.51 -3.30
C LYS A 228 21.74 -18.17 -2.00
N SER A 229 23.02 -18.02 -1.65
CA SER A 229 23.60 -18.69 -0.49
C SER A 229 23.05 -18.14 0.83
N LEU A 230 22.85 -16.82 0.91
CA LEU A 230 22.22 -16.17 2.07
C LEU A 230 20.79 -16.65 2.30
N LEU A 231 19.98 -16.71 1.23
CA LEU A 231 18.58 -17.15 1.31
C LEU A 231 18.48 -18.63 1.69
N LEU A 232 19.30 -19.50 1.09
CA LEU A 232 19.32 -20.92 1.45
C LEU A 232 19.76 -21.16 2.91
N LYS A 233 20.78 -20.43 3.39
CA LYS A 233 21.22 -20.50 4.79
C LYS A 233 20.12 -20.04 5.75
N GLU A 234 19.38 -19.02 5.37
CA GLU A 234 18.27 -18.50 6.15
C GLU A 234 17.09 -19.47 6.20
N PHE A 235 16.77 -20.13 5.08
CA PHE A 235 15.76 -21.21 5.07
C PHE A 235 16.14 -22.38 5.96
N GLU A 236 17.39 -22.82 5.97
CA GLU A 236 17.85 -23.86 6.89
C GLU A 236 17.73 -23.41 8.36
N ARG A 237 18.07 -22.15 8.66
CA ARG A 237 17.88 -21.58 10.01
C ARG A 237 16.41 -21.59 10.44
N GLN A 238 15.50 -21.15 9.56
CA GLN A 238 14.06 -21.12 9.84
C GLN A 238 13.49 -22.53 10.00
N LYS A 239 13.88 -23.47 9.14
CA LYS A 239 13.50 -24.89 9.27
C LYS A 239 13.93 -25.47 10.60
N TYR A 240 15.17 -25.22 11.04
CA TYR A 240 15.66 -25.69 12.32
C TYR A 240 14.80 -25.16 13.48
N ALA A 241 14.51 -23.85 13.48
CA ALA A 241 13.66 -23.23 14.49
C ALA A 241 12.23 -23.82 14.51
N LEU A 242 11.60 -23.97 13.35
CA LEU A 242 10.26 -24.53 13.20
C LEU A 242 10.20 -26.02 13.58
N ASN A 243 11.22 -26.80 13.24
CA ASN A 243 11.29 -28.22 13.65
C ASN A 243 11.34 -28.39 15.16
N GLY A 244 11.90 -27.41 15.90
CA GLY A 244 11.84 -27.37 17.36
C GLY A 244 10.42 -27.30 17.93
N LEU A 245 9.44 -26.87 17.14
CA LEU A 245 8.03 -26.75 17.56
C LEU A 245 7.21 -28.03 17.34
N ARG A 246 7.76 -29.06 16.68
CA ARG A 246 7.05 -30.32 16.39
C ARG A 246 6.58 -31.08 17.63
N SER A 247 7.25 -30.89 18.76
CA SER A 247 6.88 -31.53 20.03
C SER A 247 5.86 -30.73 20.85
N SER A 248 5.52 -29.50 20.42
CA SER A 248 4.62 -28.63 21.17
C SER A 248 3.15 -28.94 20.90
N GLN A 249 2.42 -29.32 21.94
CA GLN A 249 0.97 -29.55 21.88
C GLN A 249 0.15 -28.27 21.68
N LYS A 250 0.77 -27.08 21.84
CA LYS A 250 0.11 -25.77 21.67
C LYS A 250 0.22 -25.22 20.24
N VAL A 251 0.88 -25.94 19.34
CA VAL A 251 1.14 -25.51 17.96
C VAL A 251 0.27 -26.33 17.02
N ASP A 252 -0.36 -25.66 16.06
CA ASP A 252 -1.04 -26.30 14.95
C ASP A 252 -0.03 -27.06 14.08
N GLN A 253 -0.08 -28.39 14.15
CA GLN A 253 0.88 -29.26 13.48
C GLN A 253 0.66 -29.32 11.97
N GLU A 254 -0.56 -29.11 11.49
CA GLU A 254 -0.86 -29.11 10.06
C GLU A 254 -0.25 -27.87 9.40
N ALA A 255 -0.50 -26.69 9.98
CA ALA A 255 0.09 -25.43 9.52
C ALA A 255 1.63 -25.44 9.57
N LEU A 256 2.21 -26.06 10.62
CA LEU A 256 3.66 -26.22 10.75
C LEU A 256 4.25 -27.09 9.62
N LEU A 257 3.65 -28.25 9.37
CA LEU A 257 4.11 -29.17 8.32
C LEU A 257 3.97 -28.56 6.92
N GLN A 258 2.87 -27.84 6.67
CA GLN A 258 2.68 -27.10 5.43
C GLN A 258 3.78 -26.05 5.24
N THR A 259 4.05 -25.24 6.27
CA THR A 259 5.10 -24.22 6.23
C THR A 259 6.48 -24.81 5.96
N LEU A 260 6.84 -25.91 6.62
CA LEU A 260 8.09 -26.62 6.38
C LEU A 260 8.19 -27.14 4.94
N SER A 261 7.10 -27.72 4.41
CA SER A 261 7.06 -28.19 3.02
C SER A 261 7.22 -27.06 2.01
N GLU A 262 6.62 -25.89 2.26
CA GLU A 262 6.77 -24.69 1.42
C GLU A 262 8.23 -24.21 1.40
N ILE A 263 8.91 -24.18 2.56
CA ILE A 263 10.34 -23.81 2.63
C ILE A 263 11.19 -24.82 1.84
N ASP A 264 10.95 -26.13 2.01
CA ASP A 264 11.70 -27.16 1.30
C ASP A 264 11.53 -27.05 -0.22
N LYS A 265 10.29 -26.86 -0.69
CA LYS A 265 10.01 -26.66 -2.13
C LYS A 265 10.73 -25.44 -2.67
N ALA A 266 10.67 -24.30 -1.97
CA ALA A 266 11.35 -23.08 -2.39
C ALA A 266 12.88 -23.24 -2.43
N ALA A 267 13.46 -23.89 -1.42
CA ALA A 267 14.89 -24.18 -1.37
C ALA A 267 15.33 -25.10 -2.52
N ILE A 268 14.55 -26.15 -2.81
CA ILE A 268 14.79 -27.07 -3.93
C ILE A 268 14.72 -26.32 -5.26
N ASN A 269 13.69 -25.52 -5.50
CA ASN A 269 13.49 -24.78 -6.76
C ASN A 269 14.64 -23.78 -7.01
N ILE A 270 15.08 -23.05 -5.99
CA ILE A 270 16.25 -22.16 -6.11
C ILE A 270 17.52 -22.97 -6.38
N ASN A 271 17.69 -24.11 -5.73
CA ASN A 271 18.91 -24.90 -5.87
C ASN A 271 19.00 -25.54 -7.27
N GLN A 272 17.88 -26.06 -7.77
CA GLN A 272 17.71 -26.65 -9.10
C GLN A 272 17.69 -25.64 -10.25
N SER A 273 17.59 -24.34 -9.95
CA SER A 273 17.73 -23.29 -10.96
C SER A 273 19.13 -23.39 -11.59
N MET A 274 19.18 -23.92 -12.81
CA MET A 274 20.41 -24.13 -13.59
C MET A 274 20.91 -22.81 -14.18
N GLY A 275 22.21 -22.56 -14.08
CA GLY A 275 22.84 -21.33 -14.60
C GLY A 275 22.56 -20.09 -13.75
N LYS A 276 22.86 -18.92 -14.31
CA LYS A 276 22.49 -17.64 -13.68
C LYS A 276 21.03 -17.36 -13.98
N PRO A 277 20.20 -16.98 -13.00
CA PRO A 277 18.76 -16.80 -13.21
C PRO A 277 18.45 -15.62 -14.14
N ASN A 278 19.42 -14.72 -14.39
CA ASN A 278 19.29 -13.63 -15.33
C ASN A 278 19.82 -13.95 -16.74
N SER A 279 20.22 -15.20 -17.04
CA SER A 279 20.79 -15.57 -18.36
C SER A 279 19.84 -15.26 -19.52
N ALA A 280 18.55 -15.55 -19.38
CA ALA A 280 17.53 -15.22 -20.39
C ALA A 280 17.48 -13.72 -20.71
N ILE A 281 17.87 -12.87 -19.75
CA ILE A 281 17.93 -11.41 -19.89
C ILE A 281 19.25 -10.99 -20.51
N THR A 282 20.39 -11.51 -20.00
CA THR A 282 21.73 -11.12 -20.45
C THR A 282 22.09 -11.64 -21.83
N ASP A 283 21.55 -12.80 -22.21
CA ASP A 283 21.91 -13.49 -23.45
C ASP A 283 21.00 -13.05 -24.62
N SER A 284 19.97 -12.25 -24.33
CA SER A 284 19.04 -11.70 -25.31
C SER A 284 19.64 -10.50 -26.04
N GLU A 285 19.98 -10.66 -27.32
CA GLU A 285 20.41 -9.55 -28.19
C GLU A 285 19.36 -8.43 -28.24
N TRP A 286 18.07 -8.79 -28.27
CA TRP A 286 16.96 -7.83 -28.30
C TRP A 286 16.90 -6.97 -27.03
N LEU A 287 16.99 -7.60 -25.85
CA LEU A 287 17.01 -6.86 -24.57
C LEU A 287 18.29 -6.03 -24.43
N ASN A 288 19.44 -6.54 -24.86
CA ASN A 288 20.70 -5.80 -24.82
C ASN A 288 20.66 -4.54 -25.71
N ALA A 289 20.08 -4.63 -26.90
CA ALA A 289 19.87 -3.48 -27.78
C ALA A 289 19.01 -2.39 -27.10
N ILE A 290 17.94 -2.79 -26.39
CA ILE A 290 17.10 -1.85 -25.63
C ILE A 290 17.86 -1.26 -24.45
N ARG A 291 18.55 -2.09 -23.65
CA ARG A 291 19.25 -1.69 -22.43
C ARG A 291 20.25 -0.55 -22.68
N THR A 292 21.01 -0.64 -23.77
CA THR A 292 22.02 0.38 -24.14
C THR A 292 21.44 1.73 -24.51
N ARG A 293 20.16 1.78 -24.89
CA ARG A 293 19.46 2.99 -25.35
C ARG A 293 18.45 3.56 -24.36
N LEU A 294 17.99 2.74 -23.40
CA LEU A 294 16.90 3.10 -22.47
C LEU A 294 17.17 4.37 -21.68
N ASN A 295 18.43 4.62 -21.30
CA ASN A 295 18.84 5.81 -20.55
C ASN A 295 19.17 7.03 -21.42
N ILE A 296 19.11 6.89 -22.75
CA ILE A 296 19.35 8.00 -23.69
C ILE A 296 18.01 8.67 -23.97
N PRO A 297 17.88 9.99 -23.75
CA PRO A 297 16.66 10.72 -24.10
C PRO A 297 16.29 10.49 -25.57
N GLY A 298 15.09 9.94 -25.82
CA GLY A 298 14.64 9.58 -27.17
C GLY A 298 15.28 8.32 -27.78
N GLY A 299 16.19 7.63 -27.07
CA GLY A 299 16.93 6.48 -27.60
C GLY A 299 16.09 5.23 -27.89
N THR A 300 14.85 5.20 -27.40
CA THR A 300 13.87 4.14 -27.68
C THR A 300 12.92 4.51 -28.83
N SER A 301 13.32 5.47 -29.67
CA SER A 301 12.54 5.89 -30.83
C SER A 301 12.39 4.77 -31.88
N PRO A 302 11.37 4.86 -32.76
CA PRO A 302 11.23 3.92 -33.88
C PRO A 302 12.42 3.94 -34.85
N ILE A 303 13.17 5.05 -34.88
CA ILE A 303 14.33 5.24 -35.75
C ILE A 303 15.53 4.46 -35.19
N ASP A 304 15.73 4.51 -33.87
CA ASP A 304 16.86 3.88 -33.19
C ASP A 304 16.63 2.39 -32.91
N LEU A 305 15.38 1.99 -32.63
CA LEU A 305 15.02 0.62 -32.29
C LEU A 305 13.77 0.15 -33.06
N PRO A 306 13.90 -0.15 -34.38
CA PRO A 306 12.76 -0.55 -35.21
C PRO A 306 12.11 -1.87 -34.77
N SER A 307 12.91 -2.84 -34.30
CA SER A 307 12.39 -4.12 -33.77
C SER A 307 11.63 -3.94 -32.46
N TYR A 308 12.09 -3.03 -31.59
CA TYR A 308 11.39 -2.66 -30.36
C TYR A 308 10.08 -1.95 -30.66
N HIS A 309 10.07 -1.04 -31.63
CA HIS A 309 8.86 -0.38 -32.09
C HIS A 309 7.86 -1.38 -32.69
N ALA A 310 8.32 -2.34 -33.51
CA ALA A 310 7.47 -3.41 -34.03
C ALA A 310 6.83 -4.23 -32.90
N TRP A 311 7.60 -4.58 -31.86
CA TRP A 311 7.07 -5.24 -30.67
C TRP A 311 6.05 -4.36 -29.91
N LYS A 312 6.31 -3.06 -29.75
CA LYS A 312 5.34 -2.13 -29.14
C LYS A 312 4.01 -2.09 -29.90
N ASN A 313 4.00 -2.37 -31.20
CA ASN A 313 2.79 -2.40 -32.03
C ASN A 313 2.16 -3.80 -32.19
N SER A 314 2.73 -4.86 -31.60
CA SER A 314 2.14 -6.20 -31.68
C SER A 314 0.88 -6.33 -30.80
N PRO A 315 0.09 -7.41 -30.92
CA PRO A 315 -1.00 -7.69 -29.99
C PRO A 315 -0.53 -7.74 -28.52
N SER A 316 -1.36 -7.26 -27.57
CA SER A 316 -0.97 -7.14 -26.16
C SER A 316 -0.61 -8.49 -25.52
N ASN A 317 -1.29 -9.57 -25.91
CA ASN A 317 -0.99 -10.93 -25.47
C ASN A 317 0.42 -11.39 -25.89
N GLN A 318 0.85 -11.10 -27.12
CA GLN A 318 2.20 -11.43 -27.60
C GLN A 318 3.26 -10.61 -26.86
N ARG A 319 2.97 -9.34 -26.55
CA ARG A 319 3.87 -8.53 -25.72
C ARG A 319 4.04 -9.14 -24.33
N ARG A 320 2.93 -9.52 -23.67
CA ARG A 320 2.95 -10.12 -22.33
C ARG A 320 3.74 -11.41 -22.29
N GLU A 321 3.43 -12.33 -23.21
CA GLU A 321 4.09 -13.63 -23.31
C GLU A 321 5.61 -13.49 -23.46
N LEU A 322 6.08 -12.54 -24.29
CA LEU A 322 7.51 -12.28 -24.42
C LEU A 322 8.14 -11.81 -23.11
N LEU A 323 7.50 -10.89 -22.39
CA LEU A 323 8.01 -10.37 -21.12
C LEU A 323 8.00 -11.45 -20.02
N GLU A 324 6.94 -12.26 -19.96
CA GLU A 324 6.83 -13.39 -19.03
C GLU A 324 7.93 -14.41 -19.26
N ASN A 325 8.26 -14.73 -20.51
CA ASN A 325 9.33 -15.66 -20.85
C ASN A 325 10.71 -15.20 -20.34
N TYR A 326 10.99 -13.90 -20.36
CA TYR A 326 12.25 -13.37 -19.82
C TYR A 326 12.33 -13.41 -18.29
N VAL A 327 11.18 -13.31 -17.62
CA VAL A 327 11.10 -13.31 -16.14
C VAL A 327 10.89 -14.72 -15.58
N ALA A 328 10.42 -15.68 -16.38
CA ALA A 328 10.14 -17.06 -15.95
C ALA A 328 11.28 -17.71 -15.15
N PRO A 329 12.57 -17.57 -15.52
CA PRO A 329 13.68 -18.12 -14.73
C PRO A 329 13.85 -17.52 -13.33
N LEU A 330 13.26 -16.34 -13.07
CA LEU A 330 13.29 -15.65 -11.78
C LEU A 330 12.07 -15.98 -10.91
N LEU A 331 11.06 -16.72 -11.42
CA LEU A 331 9.88 -17.09 -10.63
C LEU A 331 10.20 -17.91 -9.37
N PRO A 332 11.12 -18.91 -9.39
CA PRO A 332 11.55 -19.59 -8.18
C PRO A 332 12.08 -18.64 -7.09
N TRP A 333 12.73 -17.55 -7.50
CA TRP A 333 13.24 -16.53 -6.59
C TRP A 333 12.13 -15.65 -6.03
N HIS A 334 11.11 -15.35 -6.84
CA HIS A 334 9.91 -14.66 -6.39
C HIS A 334 9.18 -15.45 -5.29
N GLU A 335 8.92 -16.73 -5.53
CA GLU A 335 8.25 -17.62 -4.58
C GLU A 335 9.01 -17.72 -3.25
N ALA A 336 10.33 -17.93 -3.34
CA ALA A 336 11.17 -17.98 -2.16
C ALA A 336 11.21 -16.65 -1.40
N CYS A 337 11.25 -15.52 -2.12
CA CYS A 337 11.16 -14.19 -1.53
C CYS A 337 9.85 -14.00 -0.76
N GLN A 338 8.71 -14.40 -1.34
CA GLN A 338 7.41 -14.32 -0.68
C GLN A 338 7.37 -15.16 0.60
N ILE A 339 7.87 -16.39 0.56
CA ILE A 339 7.93 -17.27 1.75
C ILE A 339 8.83 -16.66 2.81
N PHE A 340 10.04 -16.21 2.44
CA PHE A 340 10.98 -15.60 3.36
C PHE A 340 10.40 -14.36 4.05
N LEU A 341 9.87 -13.40 3.28
CA LEU A 341 9.31 -12.17 3.83
C LEU A 341 8.07 -12.44 4.68
N ARG A 342 7.20 -13.37 4.28
CA ARG A 342 6.02 -13.77 5.08
C ARG A 342 6.45 -14.32 6.44
N LEU A 343 7.42 -15.24 6.48
CA LEU A 343 7.94 -15.80 7.73
C LEU A 343 8.61 -14.72 8.60
N LEU A 344 9.41 -13.85 7.98
CA LEU A 344 10.08 -12.77 8.69
C LEU A 344 9.06 -11.81 9.33
N ARG A 345 8.05 -11.37 8.57
CA ARG A 345 6.97 -10.49 9.06
C ARG A 345 6.15 -11.13 10.19
N GLN A 346 5.99 -12.45 10.17
CA GLN A 346 5.23 -13.20 11.19
C GLN A 346 6.07 -13.55 12.44
N SER A 347 7.41 -13.58 12.32
CA SER A 347 8.31 -13.95 13.42
C SER A 347 8.55 -12.82 14.43
N GLY A 348 8.22 -11.58 14.08
CA GLY A 348 8.47 -10.41 14.92
C GLY A 348 7.43 -10.24 16.02
N GLU A 349 7.89 -9.99 17.24
CA GLU A 349 7.05 -9.48 18.32
C GLU A 349 7.10 -7.95 18.31
N ALA A 350 5.92 -7.30 18.35
CA ALA A 350 5.85 -5.86 18.49
C ALA A 350 6.34 -5.44 19.87
N LYS A 351 7.23 -4.44 19.93
CA LYS A 351 7.70 -3.84 21.18
C LYS A 351 7.40 -2.35 21.19
N ASP A 352 6.90 -1.88 22.34
CA ASP A 352 6.68 -0.46 22.57
C ASP A 352 8.02 0.26 22.70
N VAL A 353 8.21 1.28 21.87
CA VAL A 353 9.39 2.16 21.90
C VAL A 353 8.91 3.61 21.79
N VAL A 354 9.55 4.51 22.53
CA VAL A 354 9.26 5.95 22.52
C VAL A 354 10.49 6.69 21.99
N ALA A 355 10.31 7.40 20.88
CA ALA A 355 11.33 8.29 20.32
C ALA A 355 11.16 9.69 20.93
N HIS A 356 11.98 10.03 21.93
CA HIS A 356 11.82 11.27 22.70
C HIS A 356 12.15 12.55 21.91
N GLN A 357 12.82 12.45 20.76
CA GLN A 357 13.29 13.61 19.96
C GLN A 357 13.22 13.38 18.44
N GLY A 358 12.35 12.49 17.98
CA GLY A 358 12.51 11.86 16.66
C GLY A 358 13.68 10.89 16.68
#